data_AF-A0A260Z1S8-F1
#
_entry.id   AF-A0A260Z1S8-F1
#
_cell.length_a   1.000
_cell.length_b   1.000
_cell.length_c   1.000
_cell.angle_alpha   90.00
_cell.angle_beta   90.00
_cell.angle_gamma   90.00
#
_symmetry.space_group_name_H-M   'P 1'
#
loop_
_entity.id
_entity.type
_entity.pdbx_description
1 polymer ?
#
loop_
_entity_poly.entity_id
_entity_poly.type
_entity_poly.pdbx_seq_one_letter_code
_entity_poly.pdbx_strand_id
1 'polypeptide(L)'
;MAEEILNNEQVLRGCILYEFTQGRPVFQSFLHFTRSLDTNLIDYREFEFWFYRFYNGETDLTYDTSLESKKPTLFELPVEIIEQIVDELDFRTQLVLRKVSTDFRHIVEKRVPSYKSITLFIEDYGAMLYFDQHEIVYNRTREGCWVRYLYRGTRFLPGVDPVKQAMIDLKYALSHPKMILEELKIRVFLSSHRVEEGKNEKELRVEHFQSIKDTLSSLNKPTINVSKLEMHVKNHEEVLSVLPYLTPGTLSEIEFHCANTAKIRLQMAQITKLDQWKQAKVLKIDRFFTQFDLKNVAHFNKFEVSFAKISLKSLVELKDTLIHCPEFDRCTLETSKPINVKLIDSNFGQEIPQDPPTEMYHYYAYPDSEEIVLEMCVVPKRILFKKTTRKSMTR
;
A
#
# COMPACT_ATOMS: atom_id res chain seq x y z
N MET A 1 0.77 26.95 45.66
CA MET A 1 1.86 25.98 45.91
C MET A 1 2.71 25.72 44.67
N ALA A 2 2.19 25.10 43.59
CA ALA A 2 2.99 24.88 42.37
C ALA A 2 3.50 26.21 41.74
N GLU A 3 2.64 27.22 41.59
CA GLU A 3 3.02 28.55 41.08
C GLU A 3 4.01 29.32 41.99
N GLU A 4 3.98 29.06 43.31
CA GLU A 4 4.90 29.71 44.28
C GLU A 4 6.29 29.08 44.27
N ILE A 5 6.38 27.77 44.01
CA ILE A 5 7.64 27.04 43.82
C ILE A 5 8.36 27.53 42.55
N LEU A 6 7.61 27.93 41.53
CA LEU A 6 8.13 28.31 40.22
C LEU A 6 8.63 29.75 40.14
N ASN A 7 8.04 30.66 40.92
CA ASN A 7 8.52 32.04 41.01
C ASN A 7 9.84 32.16 41.80
N ASN A 8 10.34 31.05 42.35
CA ASN A 8 11.62 31.00 43.03
C ASN A 8 12.52 29.93 42.41
N GLU A 9 13.42 30.36 41.53
CA GLU A 9 14.36 29.47 40.83
C GLU A 9 15.16 28.57 41.78
N GLN A 10 15.50 29.02 42.99
CA GLN A 10 16.24 28.20 43.95
C GLN A 10 15.40 27.04 44.48
N VAL A 11 14.11 27.26 44.74
CA VAL A 11 13.20 26.21 45.18
C VAL A 11 12.99 25.20 44.06
N LEU A 12 12.81 25.68 42.82
CA LEU A 12 12.73 24.83 41.63
C LEU A 12 13.97 23.93 41.49
N ARG A 13 15.16 24.52 41.55
CA ARG A 13 16.45 23.79 41.47
C ARG A 13 16.61 22.81 42.64
N GLY A 14 16.16 23.17 43.83
CA GLY A 14 16.12 22.27 45.00
C GLY A 14 15.21 21.05 44.79
N CYS A 15 14.08 21.20 44.11
CA CYS A 15 13.23 20.08 43.73
C CYS A 15 13.88 19.18 42.66
N ILE A 16 14.63 19.75 41.71
CA ILE A 16 15.40 18.96 40.73
C ILE A 16 16.52 18.17 41.44
N LEU A 17 17.19 18.80 42.40
CA LEU A 17 18.18 18.11 43.24
C LEU A 17 17.54 16.94 43.98
N TYR A 18 16.35 17.13 44.55
CA TYR A 18 15.60 16.03 45.17
C TYR A 18 15.35 14.89 44.18
N GLU A 19 14.88 15.16 42.96
CA GLU A 19 14.68 14.13 41.93
C GLU A 19 15.98 13.39 41.58
N PHE A 20 17.11 14.10 41.50
CA PHE A 20 18.42 13.50 41.30
C PHE A 20 18.77 12.53 42.44
N THR A 21 18.54 12.90 43.70
CA THR A 21 18.82 12.02 44.85
C THR A 21 18.00 10.73 44.86
N GLN A 22 16.90 10.65 44.09
CA GLN A 22 16.11 9.43 43.95
C GLN A 22 16.77 8.38 43.04
N GLY A 23 17.89 8.69 42.37
CA GLY A 23 18.68 7.74 41.58
C GLY A 23 18.02 7.26 40.28
N ARG A 24 16.99 7.97 39.79
CA ARG A 24 16.30 7.64 38.53
C ARG A 24 17.08 8.22 37.33
N PRO A 25 17.02 7.59 36.14
CA PRO A 25 17.54 8.19 34.91
C PRO A 25 16.90 9.55 34.64
N VAL A 26 17.70 10.52 34.16
CA VAL A 26 17.30 11.94 34.00
C VAL A 26 15.93 12.14 33.33
N PHE A 27 15.65 11.40 32.25
CA PHE A 27 14.38 11.52 31.55
C PHE A 27 13.19 10.98 32.36
N GLN A 28 13.40 9.91 33.14
CA GLN A 28 12.36 9.39 34.05
C GLN A 28 12.14 10.34 35.22
N SER A 29 13.19 10.95 35.75
CA SER A 29 13.13 11.99 36.78
C SER A 29 12.33 13.20 36.28
N PHE A 30 12.56 13.64 35.04
CA PHE A 30 11.78 14.72 34.42
C PHE A 30 10.29 14.36 34.28
N LEU A 31 9.97 13.15 33.82
CA LEU A 31 8.58 12.69 33.71
C LEU A 31 7.88 12.59 35.07
N HIS A 32 8.60 12.20 36.12
CA HIS A 32 8.06 12.18 37.47
C HIS A 32 7.83 13.60 37.98
N PHE A 33 8.86 14.45 37.88
CA PHE A 33 8.83 15.85 38.28
C PHE A 33 7.65 16.62 37.67
N THR A 34 7.45 16.50 36.36
CA THR A 34 6.36 17.17 35.62
C THR A 34 4.98 16.66 36.02
N ARG A 35 4.84 15.36 36.32
CA ARG A 35 3.58 14.78 36.84
C ARG A 35 3.28 15.23 38.26
N SER A 36 4.29 15.33 39.11
CA SER A 36 4.15 15.72 40.51
C SER A 36 3.75 17.18 40.69
N LEU A 37 4.10 18.04 39.73
CA LEU A 37 3.78 19.47 39.74
C LEU A 37 2.60 19.86 38.84
N ASP A 38 1.95 18.87 38.18
CA ASP A 38 0.81 19.02 37.27
C ASP A 38 0.97 20.14 36.22
N THR A 39 2.19 20.37 35.74
CA THR A 39 2.54 21.55 34.94
C THR A 39 3.66 21.31 33.91
N ASN A 40 3.54 21.95 32.74
CA ASN A 40 4.56 21.98 31.66
C ASN A 40 5.54 23.17 31.82
N LEU A 41 6.01 23.45 33.03
CA LEU A 41 6.56 24.77 33.38
C LEU A 41 8.10 24.89 33.34
N ILE A 42 8.84 23.78 33.22
CA ILE A 42 10.28 23.77 32.96
C ILE A 42 10.56 23.01 31.65
N ASP A 43 11.43 23.57 30.79
CA ASP A 43 11.88 22.85 29.59
C ASP A 43 12.78 21.67 29.98
N TYR A 44 12.73 20.59 29.21
CA TYR A 44 13.55 19.41 29.48
C TYR A 44 15.05 19.76 29.50
N ARG A 45 15.52 20.71 28.69
CA ARG A 45 16.94 21.10 28.66
C ARG A 45 17.39 21.80 29.93
N GLU A 46 16.52 22.61 30.52
CA GLU A 46 16.79 23.30 31.78
C GLU A 46 16.80 22.28 32.94
N PHE A 47 15.83 21.37 32.97
CA PHE A 47 15.82 20.26 33.93
C PHE A 47 17.09 19.40 33.81
N GLU A 48 17.41 18.97 32.58
CA GLU A 48 18.57 18.13 32.29
C GLU A 48 19.89 18.83 32.66
N PHE A 49 19.98 20.13 32.41
CA PHE A 49 21.14 20.94 32.82
C PHE A 49 21.38 20.87 34.33
N TRP A 50 20.37 21.21 35.15
CA TRP A 50 20.50 21.17 36.61
C TRP A 50 20.74 19.76 37.13
N PHE A 51 20.04 18.77 36.57
CA PHE A 51 20.22 17.37 36.92
C PHE A 51 21.67 16.91 36.75
N TYR A 52 22.31 17.25 35.61
CA TYR A 52 23.70 16.89 35.37
C TYR A 52 24.71 17.72 36.17
N ARG A 53 24.41 18.98 36.54
CA ARG A 53 25.23 19.72 37.52
C ARG A 53 25.29 19.00 38.85
N PHE A 54 24.14 18.57 39.37
CA PHE A 54 24.08 17.80 40.61
C PHE A 54 24.77 16.45 40.49
N TYR A 55 24.63 15.77 39.34
CA TYR A 55 25.39 14.57 39.03
C TYR A 55 26.91 14.78 39.11
N ASN A 56 27.40 15.94 38.66
CA ASN A 56 28.82 16.32 38.72
C ASN A 56 29.26 16.84 40.10
N GLY A 57 28.36 16.87 41.10
CA GLY A 57 28.66 17.34 42.45
C GLY A 57 28.54 18.86 42.64
N GLU A 58 28.01 19.58 41.66
CA GLU A 58 27.84 21.03 41.72
C GLU A 58 26.47 21.40 42.30
N THR A 59 26.42 21.67 43.61
CA THR A 59 25.17 21.87 44.37
C THR A 59 24.76 23.34 44.55
N ASP A 60 25.43 24.29 43.89
CA ASP A 60 25.09 25.71 43.99
C ASP A 60 23.76 26.02 43.28
N LEU A 61 22.68 26.12 44.07
CA LEU A 61 21.35 26.44 43.59
C LEU A 61 21.23 27.89 43.06
N THR A 62 22.24 28.73 43.28
CA THR A 62 22.24 30.15 42.86
C THR A 62 23.06 30.39 41.60
N TYR A 63 23.64 29.34 41.02
CA TYR A 63 24.50 29.45 39.86
C TYR A 63 23.83 30.18 38.70
N ASP A 64 24.57 31.10 38.09
CA ASP A 64 24.14 31.90 36.95
C ASP A 64 24.33 31.11 35.66
N THR A 65 23.22 30.65 35.09
CA THR A 65 23.20 29.84 33.87
C THR A 65 23.66 30.59 32.63
N SER A 66 23.77 31.94 32.68
CA SER A 66 24.29 32.74 31.58
C SER A 66 25.79 32.59 31.36
N LEU A 67 26.50 32.05 32.35
CA LEU A 67 27.94 31.75 32.27
C LEU A 67 28.24 30.51 31.42
N GLU A 68 27.23 29.71 31.09
CA GLU A 68 27.38 28.52 30.27
C GLU A 68 27.58 28.87 28.79
N SER A 69 28.55 28.23 28.16
CA SER A 69 28.65 28.27 26.70
C SER A 69 27.41 27.64 26.06
N LYS A 70 26.89 28.27 25.00
CA LYS A 70 25.74 27.74 24.26
C LYS A 70 26.01 26.29 23.84
N LYS A 71 25.19 25.35 24.33
CA LYS A 71 25.31 23.94 23.97
C LYS A 71 25.12 23.76 22.46
N PRO A 72 26.00 23.01 21.78
CA PRO A 72 25.89 22.84 20.35
C PRO A 72 24.59 22.14 19.99
N THR A 73 23.90 22.70 19.00
CA THR A 73 22.68 22.11 18.46
C THR A 73 23.01 21.07 17.40
N LEU A 74 22.10 20.12 17.17
CA LEU A 74 22.29 19.09 16.14
C LEU A 74 22.53 19.68 14.74
N PHE A 75 22.00 20.88 14.46
CA PHE A 75 22.18 21.61 13.20
C PHE A 75 23.49 22.41 13.10
N GLU A 76 24.31 22.43 14.15
CA GLU A 76 25.69 22.92 14.05
C GLU A 76 26.64 21.86 13.46
N LEU A 77 26.20 20.60 13.36
CA LEU A 77 26.89 19.59 12.58
C LEU A 77 26.78 19.91 11.08
N PRO A 78 27.80 19.58 10.27
CA PRO A 78 27.70 19.66 8.81
C PRO A 78 26.47 18.88 8.30
N VAL A 79 25.78 19.45 7.31
CA VAL A 79 24.53 18.88 6.78
C VAL A 79 24.73 17.45 6.28
N GLU A 80 25.92 17.12 5.78
CA GLU A 80 26.30 15.81 5.28
C GLU A 80 26.25 14.74 6.39
N ILE A 81 26.63 15.10 7.62
CA ILE A 81 26.57 14.19 8.78
C ILE A 81 25.11 13.96 9.19
N ILE A 82 24.30 15.02 9.20
CA ILE A 82 22.88 14.91 9.50
C ILE A 82 22.18 14.05 8.45
N GLU A 83 22.52 14.25 7.17
CA GLU A 83 22.04 13.43 6.06
C GLU A 83 22.39 11.95 6.26
N GLN A 84 23.65 11.63 6.57
CA GLN A 84 24.07 10.26 6.89
C GLN A 84 23.28 9.66 8.07
N ILE A 85 23.06 10.43 9.14
CA ILE A 85 22.24 9.96 10.26
C ILE A 85 20.84 9.60 9.76
N VAL A 86 20.19 10.48 8.97
CA VAL A 86 18.84 10.23 8.43
C VAL A 86 18.81 9.01 7.50
N ASP A 87 19.85 8.78 6.70
CA ASP A 87 19.95 7.63 5.79
C ASP A 87 20.00 6.29 6.52
N GLU A 88 20.59 6.24 7.72
CA GLU A 88 20.63 5.05 8.58
C GLU A 88 19.32 4.81 9.35
N LEU A 89 18.41 5.78 9.37
CA LEU A 89 17.12 5.63 10.07
C LEU A 89 16.16 4.78 9.25
N ASP A 90 15.41 3.91 9.93
CA ASP A 90 14.26 3.26 9.31
C ASP A 90 13.22 4.29 8.85
N PHE A 91 12.42 3.91 7.85
CA PHE A 91 11.41 4.79 7.27
C PHE A 91 10.46 5.37 8.33
N ARG A 92 10.12 4.57 9.34
CA ARG A 92 9.24 4.97 10.42
C ARG A 92 9.84 6.13 11.22
N THR A 93 11.12 6.04 11.55
CA THR A 93 11.85 7.07 12.28
C THR A 93 12.09 8.29 11.41
N GLN A 94 12.27 8.14 10.10
CA GLN A 94 12.30 9.26 9.16
C GLN A 94 10.96 10.03 9.13
N LEU A 95 9.80 9.33 9.08
CA LEU A 95 8.47 9.97 9.12
C LEU A 95 8.25 10.78 10.41
N VAL A 96 8.81 10.29 11.50
CA VAL A 96 8.80 10.97 12.79
C VAL A 96 9.66 12.22 12.74
N LEU A 97 10.90 12.07 12.28
CA LEU A 97 11.90 13.13 12.27
C LEU A 97 11.43 14.31 11.43
N ARG A 98 10.74 14.03 10.31
CA ARG A 98 10.04 15.01 9.47
C ARG A 98 9.04 15.90 10.23
N LYS A 99 8.46 15.41 11.33
CA LYS A 99 7.49 16.15 12.16
C LYS A 99 8.16 16.98 13.26
N VAL A 100 9.46 16.80 13.51
CA VAL A 100 10.20 17.49 14.58
C VAL A 100 10.57 18.92 14.19
N SER A 101 11.12 19.14 12.99
CA SER A 101 11.48 20.49 12.50
C SER A 101 11.27 20.65 10.99
N THR A 102 11.26 21.89 10.51
CA THR A 102 11.23 22.22 9.08
C THR A 102 12.49 21.75 8.37
N ASP A 103 13.65 21.84 8.99
CA ASP A 103 14.93 21.42 8.39
C ASP A 103 14.98 19.90 8.21
N PHE A 104 14.60 19.14 9.24
CA PHE A 104 14.46 17.68 9.11
C PHE A 104 13.42 17.30 8.07
N ARG A 105 12.34 18.06 7.96
CA ARG A 105 11.35 17.84 6.91
C ARG A 105 11.97 17.95 5.52
N HIS A 106 12.75 19.00 5.26
CA HIS A 106 13.44 19.16 3.98
C HIS A 106 14.48 18.06 3.71
N ILE A 107 15.23 17.64 4.74
CA ILE A 107 16.21 16.56 4.63
C ILE A 107 15.52 15.23 4.30
N VAL A 108 14.45 14.88 5.02
CA VAL A 108 13.70 13.64 4.78
C VAL A 108 12.97 13.67 3.43
N GLU A 109 12.38 14.81 3.05
CA GLU A 109 11.62 14.93 1.78
C GLU A 109 12.48 14.85 0.51
N LYS A 110 13.80 15.03 0.61
CA LYS A 110 14.74 14.78 -0.50
C LYS A 110 15.00 13.29 -0.74
N ARG A 111 14.72 12.43 0.25
CA ARG A 111 15.00 10.99 0.19
C ARG A 111 13.83 10.25 -0.43
N VAL A 112 14.16 9.29 -1.28
CA VAL A 112 13.15 8.34 -1.77
C VAL A 112 12.70 7.51 -0.57
N PRO A 113 11.40 7.45 -0.27
CA PRO A 113 10.93 6.60 0.81
C PRO A 113 11.34 5.14 0.58
N SER A 114 11.74 4.43 1.63
CA SER A 114 12.28 3.08 1.50
C SER A 114 11.20 1.99 1.41
N TYR A 115 9.92 2.33 1.58
CA TYR A 115 8.84 1.35 1.49
C TYR A 115 8.60 0.93 0.04
N LYS A 116 8.24 -0.34 -0.13
CA LYS A 116 8.03 -0.95 -1.44
C LYS A 116 6.56 -1.13 -1.77
N SER A 117 5.72 -1.25 -0.74
CA SER A 117 4.29 -1.49 -0.88
C SER A 117 3.46 -0.49 -0.10
N ILE A 118 2.32 -0.11 -0.69
CA ILE A 118 1.27 0.66 -0.01
C ILE A 118 -0.03 -0.12 -0.09
N THR A 119 -0.70 -0.31 1.04
CA THR A 119 -2.10 -0.77 1.07
C THR A 119 -2.99 0.28 1.71
N LEU A 120 -3.97 0.75 0.96
CA LEU A 120 -5.09 1.51 1.48
C LEU A 120 -6.26 0.57 1.74
N PHE A 121 -6.75 0.59 2.98
CA PHE A 121 -7.94 -0.14 3.39
C PHE A 121 -8.96 0.85 3.96
N ILE A 122 -10.20 0.83 3.45
CA ILE A 122 -11.30 1.68 3.93
C ILE A 122 -12.44 0.78 4.40
N GLU A 123 -12.93 1.05 5.61
CA GLU A 123 -14.05 0.38 6.27
C GLU A 123 -15.03 1.40 6.84
N ASP A 124 -16.16 0.92 7.37
CA ASP A 124 -17.19 1.75 8.01
C ASP A 124 -16.62 2.62 9.15
N TYR A 125 -15.61 2.12 9.85
CA TYR A 125 -15.02 2.78 11.02
C TYR A 125 -13.85 3.70 10.66
N GLY A 126 -13.51 3.86 9.38
CA GLY A 126 -12.46 4.76 8.92
C GLY A 126 -11.51 4.11 7.91
N ALA A 127 -10.22 4.31 8.09
CA ALA A 127 -9.22 3.86 7.12
C ALA A 127 -7.96 3.32 7.80
N MET A 128 -7.21 2.51 7.06
CA MET A 128 -5.88 2.04 7.42
C MET A 128 -4.95 2.24 6.23
N LEU A 129 -3.75 2.71 6.53
CA LEU A 129 -2.64 2.73 5.58
C LEU A 129 -1.54 1.80 6.08
N TYR A 130 -1.06 0.96 5.18
CA TYR A 130 0.10 0.11 5.42
C TYR A 130 1.22 0.54 4.48
N PHE A 131 2.40 0.78 5.05
CA PHE A 131 3.66 0.98 4.34
C PHE A 131 4.55 -0.21 4.67
N ASP A 132 4.57 -1.22 3.79
CA ASP A 132 5.09 -2.55 4.09
C ASP A 132 4.47 -3.11 5.39
N GLN A 133 5.24 -3.18 6.47
CA GLN A 133 4.82 -3.70 7.78
C GLN A 133 4.29 -2.60 8.72
N HIS A 134 4.34 -1.34 8.32
CA HIS A 134 3.98 -0.20 9.18
C HIS A 134 2.52 0.20 8.98
N GLU A 135 1.72 0.02 10.02
CA GLU A 135 0.30 0.38 10.05
C GLU A 135 0.06 1.77 10.65
N ILE A 136 -0.79 2.54 9.97
CA ILE A 136 -1.46 3.73 10.51
C ILE A 136 -2.96 3.51 10.43
N VAL A 137 -3.65 3.60 11.57
CA VAL A 137 -5.10 3.42 11.68
C VAL A 137 -5.77 4.76 11.95
N TYR A 138 -6.79 5.08 11.17
CA TYR A 138 -7.60 6.29 11.27
C TYR A 138 -9.02 5.87 11.68
N ASN A 139 -9.31 5.91 12.97
CA ASN A 139 -10.59 5.49 13.53
C ASN A 139 -11.56 6.67 13.64
N ARG A 140 -12.79 6.43 13.20
CA ARG A 140 -13.91 7.37 13.30
C ARG A 140 -14.44 7.45 14.72
N THR A 141 -14.79 8.65 15.13
CA THR A 141 -15.59 8.93 16.32
C THR A 141 -16.65 9.98 16.00
N ARG A 142 -17.56 10.25 16.94
CA ARG A 142 -18.54 11.33 16.80
C ARG A 142 -17.90 12.71 16.70
N GLU A 143 -16.75 12.90 17.32
CA GLU A 143 -16.12 14.21 17.50
C GLU A 143 -14.91 14.42 16.58
N GLY A 144 -14.53 13.42 15.76
CA GLY A 144 -13.37 13.50 14.88
C GLY A 144 -12.69 12.15 14.65
N CYS A 145 -11.37 12.16 14.51
CA CYS A 145 -10.57 10.99 14.14
C CYS A 145 -9.49 10.67 15.19
N TRP A 146 -9.43 9.41 15.64
CA TRP A 146 -8.25 8.90 16.34
C TRP A 146 -7.27 8.29 15.35
N VAL A 147 -6.06 8.86 15.30
CA VAL A 147 -4.95 8.33 14.52
C VAL A 147 -4.04 7.52 15.42
N ARG A 148 -3.90 6.23 15.14
CA ARG A 148 -3.00 5.31 15.84
C ARG A 148 -1.82 5.00 14.94
N TYR A 149 -0.62 5.29 15.43
CA TYR A 149 0.62 4.82 14.83
C TYR A 149 1.08 3.60 15.62
N LEU A 150 1.26 2.46 14.95
CA LEU A 150 1.74 1.25 15.62
C LEU A 150 3.02 1.58 16.42
N TYR A 151 3.04 1.22 17.71
CA TYR A 151 4.09 1.49 18.69
C TYR A 151 4.44 2.98 18.98
N ARG A 152 3.56 3.94 18.70
CA ARG A 152 3.80 5.38 19.01
C ARG A 152 2.70 6.08 19.78
N GLY A 153 1.60 5.38 20.05
CA GLY A 153 0.44 5.92 20.73
C GLY A 153 -0.63 6.45 19.76
N THR A 154 -1.62 7.10 20.33
CA THR A 154 -2.80 7.61 19.64
C THR A 154 -2.85 9.12 19.70
N ARG A 155 -3.32 9.76 18.63
CA ARG A 155 -3.55 11.20 18.55
C ARG A 155 -4.99 11.45 18.12
N PHE A 156 -5.69 12.33 18.82
CA PHE A 156 -7.02 12.77 18.42
C PHE A 156 -6.96 13.99 17.50
N LEU A 157 -7.79 13.99 16.47
CA LEU A 157 -7.98 15.08 15.51
C LEU A 157 -9.46 15.50 15.53
N PRO A 158 -9.82 16.57 16.28
CA PRO A 158 -11.20 17.03 16.39
C PRO A 158 -11.78 17.48 15.03
N GLY A 159 -13.01 17.06 14.72
CA GLY A 159 -13.74 17.44 13.50
C GLY A 159 -13.16 16.90 12.18
N VAL A 160 -12.12 16.07 12.23
CA VAL A 160 -11.46 15.53 11.03
C VAL A 160 -12.09 14.20 10.62
N ASP A 161 -12.43 14.08 9.33
CA ASP A 161 -12.85 12.81 8.74
C ASP A 161 -11.65 11.85 8.59
N PRO A 162 -11.75 10.60 9.07
CA PRO A 162 -10.64 9.65 9.03
C PRO A 162 -10.15 9.30 7.62
N VAL A 163 -11.06 9.19 6.64
CA VAL A 163 -10.69 8.83 5.26
C VAL A 163 -9.97 10.00 4.61
N LYS A 164 -10.45 11.24 4.81
CA LYS A 164 -9.75 12.45 4.35
C LYS A 164 -8.36 12.56 4.94
N GLN A 165 -8.19 12.26 6.24
CA GLN A 165 -6.87 12.27 6.87
C GLN A 165 -5.95 11.19 6.27
N ALA A 166 -6.47 9.98 6.02
CA ALA A 166 -5.73 8.94 5.34
C ALA A 166 -5.34 9.36 3.90
N MET A 167 -6.22 10.05 3.18
CA MET A 167 -5.90 10.55 1.83
C MET A 167 -4.78 11.59 1.83
N ILE A 168 -4.70 12.46 2.85
CA ILE A 168 -3.59 13.41 3.01
C ILE A 168 -2.26 12.65 3.16
N ASP A 169 -2.23 11.64 4.02
CA ASP A 169 -1.02 10.84 4.27
C ASP A 169 -0.65 9.97 3.05
N LEU A 170 -1.64 9.41 2.35
CA LEU A 170 -1.45 8.69 1.09
C LEU A 170 -0.90 9.60 0.00
N LYS A 171 -1.46 10.80 -0.16
CA LYS A 171 -0.97 11.81 -1.12
C LYS A 171 0.50 12.08 -0.88
N TYR A 172 0.85 12.34 0.37
CA TYR A 172 2.23 12.62 0.75
C TYR A 172 3.16 11.45 0.39
N ALA A 173 2.78 10.23 0.76
CA ALA A 173 3.55 9.03 0.44
C ALA A 173 3.73 8.83 -1.07
N LEU A 174 2.70 9.14 -1.87
CA LEU A 174 2.77 9.01 -3.32
C LEU A 174 3.50 10.18 -4.01
N SER A 175 3.81 11.27 -3.31
CA SER A 175 4.29 12.52 -3.92
C SER A 175 5.76 12.48 -4.37
N HIS A 176 6.60 11.60 -3.84
CA HIS A 176 8.02 11.61 -4.19
C HIS A 176 8.22 11.20 -5.67
N PRO A 177 8.90 12.02 -6.50
CA PRO A 177 8.96 11.83 -7.95
C PRO A 177 9.78 10.60 -8.37
N LYS A 178 10.82 10.27 -7.61
CA LYS A 178 11.70 9.11 -7.86
C LYS A 178 11.18 7.81 -7.24
N MET A 179 10.02 7.83 -6.58
CA MET A 179 9.48 6.63 -5.94
C MET A 179 8.94 5.66 -7.00
N ILE A 180 9.31 4.39 -6.84
CA ILE A 180 8.78 3.25 -7.60
C ILE A 180 8.26 2.25 -6.57
N LEU A 181 6.95 2.03 -6.57
CA LEU A 181 6.33 1.03 -5.71
C LEU A 181 6.37 -0.33 -6.39
N GLU A 182 6.73 -1.36 -5.64
CA GLU A 182 6.56 -2.74 -6.07
C GLU A 182 5.06 -3.09 -6.11
N GLU A 183 4.27 -2.58 -5.15
CA GLU A 183 2.84 -2.94 -5.03
C GLU A 183 1.97 -1.81 -4.47
N LEU A 184 0.82 -1.59 -5.09
CA LEU A 184 -0.26 -0.73 -4.58
C LEU A 184 -1.55 -1.54 -4.44
N LYS A 185 -2.13 -1.58 -3.23
CA LYS A 185 -3.41 -2.24 -2.96
C LYS A 185 -4.47 -1.24 -2.53
N ILE A 186 -5.63 -1.31 -3.16
CA ILE A 186 -6.79 -0.48 -2.83
C ILE A 186 -7.96 -1.40 -2.45
N ARG A 187 -8.39 -1.31 -1.19
CA ARG A 187 -9.43 -2.17 -0.61
C ARG A 187 -10.49 -1.31 0.06
N VAL A 188 -11.73 -1.39 -0.42
CA VAL A 188 -12.88 -0.69 0.16
C VAL A 188 -13.97 -1.69 0.49
N PHE A 189 -14.18 -1.92 1.79
CA PHE A 189 -15.16 -2.88 2.31
C PHE A 189 -16.07 -2.17 3.30
N LEU A 190 -17.28 -1.86 2.85
CA LEU A 190 -18.30 -1.24 3.67
C LEU A 190 -19.35 -2.31 4.04
N SER A 191 -19.86 -2.27 5.26
CA SER A 191 -20.95 -3.13 5.71
C SER A 191 -22.27 -2.37 5.68
N SER A 192 -23.37 -3.09 5.44
CA SER A 192 -24.72 -2.51 5.46
C SER A 192 -25.19 -2.05 6.85
N HIS A 193 -24.38 -2.22 7.90
CA HIS A 193 -24.82 -2.09 9.28
C HIS A 193 -24.60 -0.70 9.90
N ARG A 194 -23.88 0.20 9.22
CA ARG A 194 -23.69 1.59 9.69
C ARG A 194 -23.81 2.58 8.54
N VAL A 195 -25.07 2.85 8.18
CA VAL A 195 -25.49 4.03 7.44
C VAL A 195 -25.03 5.22 8.29
N GLU A 196 -24.12 6.06 7.80
CA GLU A 196 -24.04 7.44 8.27
C GLU A 196 -25.47 8.00 8.30
N GLU A 197 -25.84 8.88 9.23
CA GLU A 197 -27.14 9.54 9.18
C GLU A 197 -27.36 10.17 7.78
N GLY A 198 -28.10 9.48 6.91
CA GLY A 198 -28.47 9.93 5.57
C GLY A 198 -27.78 9.28 4.34
N LYS A 199 -26.69 8.49 4.45
CA LYS A 199 -26.03 7.90 3.26
C LYS A 199 -25.98 6.37 3.27
N ASN A 200 -26.43 5.76 2.17
CA ASN A 200 -26.32 4.30 2.01
C ASN A 200 -24.88 3.88 1.59
N GLU A 201 -24.58 2.58 1.75
CA GLU A 201 -23.28 1.97 1.43
C GLU A 201 -22.77 2.33 0.02
N LYS A 202 -23.67 2.43 -0.96
CA LYS A 202 -23.33 2.68 -2.35
C LYS A 202 -22.84 4.12 -2.55
N GLU A 203 -23.49 5.08 -1.92
CA GLU A 203 -23.09 6.50 -1.95
C GLU A 203 -21.73 6.71 -1.28
N LEU A 204 -21.52 6.10 -0.11
CA LEU A 204 -20.23 6.16 0.60
C LEU A 204 -19.10 5.56 -0.22
N ARG A 205 -19.33 4.42 -0.86
CA ARG A 205 -18.33 3.78 -1.73
C ARG A 205 -17.94 4.68 -2.90
N VAL A 206 -18.92 5.33 -3.54
CA VAL A 206 -18.66 6.30 -4.61
C VAL A 206 -17.82 7.48 -4.10
N GLU A 207 -18.15 8.03 -2.93
CA GLU A 207 -17.38 9.11 -2.32
C GLU A 207 -15.93 8.70 -2.02
N HIS A 208 -15.70 7.49 -1.48
CA HIS A 208 -14.36 7.01 -1.20
C HIS A 208 -13.52 6.83 -2.46
N PHE A 209 -14.07 6.21 -3.52
CA PHE A 209 -13.35 6.09 -4.79
C PHE A 209 -13.14 7.44 -5.49
N GLN A 210 -14.08 8.39 -5.34
CA GLN A 210 -13.88 9.76 -5.79
C GLN A 210 -12.73 10.43 -5.02
N SER A 211 -12.67 10.26 -3.70
CA SER A 211 -11.60 10.80 -2.86
C SER A 211 -10.23 10.21 -3.22
N ILE A 212 -10.17 8.91 -3.54
CA ILE A 212 -8.96 8.26 -4.07
C ILE A 212 -8.58 8.91 -5.41
N LYS A 213 -9.52 9.04 -6.36
CA LYS A 213 -9.28 9.66 -7.66
C LYS A 213 -8.74 11.10 -7.53
N ASP A 214 -9.34 11.91 -6.66
CA ASP A 214 -8.93 13.29 -6.40
C ASP A 214 -7.53 13.34 -5.79
N THR A 215 -7.22 12.38 -4.92
CA THR A 215 -5.89 12.24 -4.32
C THR A 215 -4.83 11.93 -5.37
N LEU A 216 -5.09 10.96 -6.26
CA LEU A 216 -4.14 10.56 -7.30
C LEU A 216 -3.99 11.63 -8.39
N SER A 217 -5.08 12.27 -8.79
CA SER A 217 -5.06 13.34 -9.82
C SER A 217 -4.43 14.65 -9.35
N SER A 218 -4.41 14.91 -8.03
CA SER A 218 -3.81 16.11 -7.45
C SER A 218 -2.32 15.97 -7.09
N LEU A 219 -1.68 14.87 -7.48
CA LEU A 219 -0.24 14.70 -7.34
C LEU A 219 0.50 15.62 -8.32
N ASN A 220 1.64 16.16 -7.90
CA ASN A 220 2.51 16.99 -8.76
C ASN A 220 3.35 16.13 -9.74
N LYS A 221 2.74 15.08 -10.32
CA LYS A 221 3.32 14.22 -11.34
C LYS A 221 2.22 13.59 -12.18
N PRO A 222 2.46 13.34 -13.48
CA PRO A 222 1.43 12.85 -14.40
C PRO A 222 0.98 11.42 -14.07
N THR A 223 1.91 10.58 -13.59
CA THR A 223 1.63 9.17 -13.28
C THR A 223 2.45 8.67 -12.09
N ILE A 224 2.01 7.56 -11.52
CA ILE A 224 2.63 6.89 -10.37
C ILE A 224 3.33 5.61 -10.86
N ASN A 225 4.61 5.48 -10.54
CA ASN A 225 5.38 4.28 -10.85
C ASN A 225 5.02 3.17 -9.85
N VAL A 226 4.32 2.16 -10.33
CA VAL A 226 3.87 0.99 -9.57
C VAL A 226 4.07 -0.25 -10.43
N SER A 227 4.70 -1.30 -9.91
CA SER A 227 4.91 -2.56 -10.63
C SER A 227 3.70 -3.49 -10.60
N LYS A 228 2.96 -3.52 -9.48
CA LYS A 228 1.74 -4.33 -9.29
C LYS A 228 0.60 -3.50 -8.70
N LEU A 229 -0.58 -3.58 -9.31
CA LEU A 229 -1.82 -3.01 -8.78
C LEU A 229 -2.77 -4.13 -8.36
N GLU A 230 -3.27 -4.07 -7.13
CA GLU A 230 -4.35 -4.93 -6.63
C GLU A 230 -5.55 -4.06 -6.20
N MET A 231 -6.75 -4.37 -6.69
CA MET A 231 -7.96 -3.64 -6.31
C MET A 231 -9.13 -4.55 -5.97
N HIS A 232 -9.84 -4.23 -4.90
CA HIS A 232 -11.15 -4.80 -4.59
C HIS A 232 -12.28 -3.88 -5.06
N VAL A 233 -12.90 -4.22 -6.19
CA VAL A 233 -13.86 -3.35 -6.89
C VAL A 233 -15.25 -3.98 -6.99
N LYS A 234 -16.28 -3.16 -7.20
CA LYS A 234 -17.66 -3.59 -7.53
C LYS A 234 -18.06 -3.26 -8.97
N ASN A 235 -17.34 -2.38 -9.65
CA ASN A 235 -17.65 -1.97 -11.02
C ASN A 235 -16.41 -1.39 -11.72
N HIS A 236 -16.57 -0.99 -12.98
CA HIS A 236 -15.48 -0.50 -13.81
C HIS A 236 -15.08 0.96 -13.51
N GLU A 237 -15.97 1.79 -12.97
CA GLU A 237 -15.69 3.17 -12.60
C GLU A 237 -14.67 3.22 -11.45
N GLU A 238 -14.79 2.28 -10.51
CA GLU A 238 -13.82 2.10 -9.43
C GLU A 238 -12.43 1.74 -9.96
N VAL A 239 -12.32 0.88 -10.97
CA VAL A 239 -11.03 0.59 -11.64
C VAL A 239 -10.46 1.86 -12.29
N LEU A 240 -11.32 2.60 -13.00
CA LEU A 240 -10.94 3.84 -13.69
C LEU A 240 -10.60 5.00 -12.74
N SER A 241 -10.92 4.89 -11.45
CA SER A 241 -10.51 5.86 -10.43
C SER A 241 -9.03 5.76 -10.06
N VAL A 242 -8.36 4.65 -10.40
CA VAL A 242 -6.96 4.39 -10.03
C VAL A 242 -6.08 4.06 -11.24
N LEU A 243 -6.47 3.06 -12.04
CA LEU A 243 -5.61 2.51 -13.11
C LEU A 243 -5.06 3.57 -14.09
N PRO A 244 -5.84 4.57 -14.55
CA PRO A 244 -5.33 5.59 -15.49
C PRO A 244 -4.21 6.48 -14.94
N TYR A 245 -4.03 6.55 -13.62
CA TYR A 245 -3.01 7.36 -12.96
C TYR A 245 -1.69 6.62 -12.76
N LEU A 246 -1.60 5.35 -13.15
CA LEU A 246 -0.38 4.56 -13.07
C LEU A 246 0.43 4.66 -14.35
N THR A 247 1.75 4.58 -14.25
CA THR A 247 2.67 4.67 -15.40
C THR A 247 2.56 3.41 -16.27
N PRO A 248 2.13 3.50 -17.54
CA PRO A 248 2.21 2.37 -18.49
C PRO A 248 3.64 1.85 -18.62
N GLY A 249 3.81 0.55 -18.82
CA GLY A 249 5.12 -0.10 -19.00
C GLY A 249 5.87 -0.34 -17.70
N THR A 250 5.75 0.55 -16.70
CA THR A 250 6.17 0.26 -15.31
C THR A 250 5.19 -0.72 -14.65
N LEU A 251 3.89 -0.52 -14.87
CA LEU A 251 2.85 -1.43 -14.38
C LEU A 251 2.92 -2.77 -15.13
N SER A 252 3.35 -3.81 -14.41
CA SER A 252 3.57 -5.14 -14.96
C SER A 252 2.46 -6.13 -14.60
N GLU A 253 1.78 -5.93 -13.46
CA GLU A 253 0.79 -6.86 -12.94
C GLU A 253 -0.47 -6.12 -12.48
N ILE A 254 -1.63 -6.63 -12.90
CA ILE A 254 -2.95 -6.09 -12.58
C ILE A 254 -3.81 -7.19 -11.95
N GLU A 255 -4.32 -6.95 -10.75
CA GLU A 255 -5.26 -7.83 -10.08
C GLU A 255 -6.56 -7.09 -9.70
N PHE A 256 -7.70 -7.61 -10.18
CA PHE A 256 -9.02 -7.14 -9.79
C PHE A 256 -9.79 -8.24 -9.08
N HIS A 257 -10.25 -7.95 -7.87
CA HIS A 257 -11.02 -8.85 -7.03
C HIS A 257 -12.42 -8.30 -6.82
N CYS A 258 -13.45 -9.12 -7.06
CA CYS A 258 -14.82 -8.71 -6.80
C CYS A 258 -15.06 -8.52 -5.30
N ALA A 259 -15.48 -7.32 -4.91
CA ALA A 259 -15.87 -7.00 -3.53
C ALA A 259 -17.34 -7.38 -3.21
N ASN A 260 -18.10 -7.92 -4.18
CA ASN A 260 -19.44 -8.45 -3.92
C ASN A 260 -19.39 -9.92 -3.51
N THR A 261 -20.38 -10.35 -2.73
CA THR A 261 -20.59 -11.76 -2.36
C THR A 261 -20.91 -12.62 -3.58
N ALA A 262 -21.72 -12.10 -4.50
CA ALA A 262 -22.04 -12.75 -5.76
C ALA A 262 -21.06 -12.38 -6.88
N LYS A 263 -20.77 -13.34 -7.76
CA LYS A 263 -20.01 -13.11 -8.99
C LYS A 263 -20.84 -12.25 -9.95
N ILE A 264 -20.37 -11.04 -10.22
CA ILE A 264 -21.05 -10.06 -11.10
C ILE A 264 -20.28 -9.84 -12.40
N ARG A 265 -20.86 -9.09 -13.34
CA ARG A 265 -20.20 -8.71 -14.57
C ARG A 265 -19.33 -7.47 -14.37
N LEU A 266 -18.13 -7.48 -14.94
CA LEU A 266 -17.26 -6.30 -15.01
C LEU A 266 -17.24 -5.78 -16.45
N GLN A 267 -17.61 -4.51 -16.63
CA GLN A 267 -17.58 -3.85 -17.94
C GLN A 267 -16.14 -3.44 -18.27
N MET A 268 -15.60 -3.95 -19.37
CA MET A 268 -14.16 -3.83 -19.64
C MET A 268 -13.82 -2.93 -20.84
N ALA A 269 -14.82 -2.46 -21.59
CA ALA A 269 -14.62 -1.74 -22.86
C ALA A 269 -13.76 -0.46 -22.76
N GLN A 270 -13.78 0.24 -21.61
CA GLN A 270 -12.91 1.40 -21.36
C GLN A 270 -11.54 0.97 -20.84
N ILE A 271 -11.50 -0.03 -19.96
CA ILE A 271 -10.29 -0.53 -19.31
C ILE A 271 -9.32 -1.11 -20.35
N THR A 272 -9.81 -1.91 -21.31
CA THR A 272 -8.96 -2.56 -22.32
C THR A 272 -8.31 -1.57 -23.30
N LYS A 273 -8.79 -0.33 -23.36
CA LYS A 273 -8.24 0.71 -24.23
C LYS A 273 -7.05 1.45 -23.59
N LEU A 274 -6.86 1.32 -22.28
CA LEU A 274 -5.79 1.98 -21.54
C LEU A 274 -4.43 1.39 -21.89
N ASP A 275 -3.40 2.24 -21.97
CA ASP A 275 -2.05 1.76 -22.26
C ASP A 275 -1.46 0.98 -21.07
N GLN A 276 -1.89 1.29 -19.84
CA GLN A 276 -1.60 0.51 -18.65
C GLN A 276 -2.06 -0.95 -18.80
N TRP A 277 -3.23 -1.16 -19.42
CA TRP A 277 -3.76 -2.50 -19.69
C TRP A 277 -2.96 -3.21 -20.78
N LYS A 278 -2.68 -2.52 -21.90
CA LYS A 278 -1.99 -3.09 -23.07
C LYS A 278 -0.52 -3.42 -22.82
N GLN A 279 0.13 -2.75 -21.88
CA GLN A 279 1.56 -2.93 -21.60
C GLN A 279 1.85 -3.82 -20.39
N ALA A 280 0.84 -4.11 -19.57
CA ALA A 280 0.97 -5.04 -18.45
C ALA A 280 1.18 -6.49 -18.94
N LYS A 281 1.91 -7.27 -18.14
CA LYS A 281 2.35 -8.64 -18.47
C LYS A 281 1.56 -9.72 -17.74
N VAL A 282 1.00 -9.40 -16.59
CA VAL A 282 0.24 -10.32 -15.75
C VAL A 282 -1.13 -9.75 -15.43
N LEU A 283 -2.18 -10.56 -15.60
CA LEU A 283 -3.55 -10.19 -15.29
C LEU A 283 -4.22 -11.24 -14.41
N LYS A 284 -4.91 -10.81 -13.36
CA LYS A 284 -5.84 -11.67 -12.61
C LYS A 284 -7.15 -10.94 -12.39
N ILE A 285 -8.25 -11.56 -12.79
CA ILE A 285 -9.60 -11.06 -12.51
C ILE A 285 -10.36 -12.15 -11.76
N ASP A 286 -10.43 -12.00 -10.43
CA ASP A 286 -11.10 -12.94 -9.54
C ASP A 286 -12.57 -12.56 -9.30
N ARG A 287 -13.43 -13.58 -9.23
CA ARG A 287 -14.85 -13.46 -8.88
C ARG A 287 -15.66 -12.45 -9.72
N PHE A 288 -15.25 -12.21 -10.96
CA PHE A 288 -16.04 -11.50 -11.98
C PHE A 288 -16.33 -12.36 -13.20
N PHE A 289 -17.40 -12.04 -13.93
CA PHE A 289 -17.55 -12.39 -15.33
C PHE A 289 -17.09 -11.22 -16.19
N THR A 290 -16.05 -11.43 -17.00
CA THR A 290 -15.54 -10.43 -17.94
C THR A 290 -16.35 -10.41 -19.23
N GLN A 291 -16.43 -9.24 -19.85
CA GLN A 291 -17.10 -9.03 -21.13
C GLN A 291 -16.17 -8.29 -22.10
N PHE A 292 -15.25 -9.04 -22.70
CA PHE A 292 -14.37 -8.58 -23.78
C PHE A 292 -13.98 -9.75 -24.70
N ASP A 293 -13.47 -9.44 -25.89
CA ASP A 293 -12.86 -10.42 -26.80
C ASP A 293 -11.51 -10.89 -26.23
N LEU A 294 -11.27 -12.21 -26.23
CA LEU A 294 -10.03 -12.84 -25.74
C LEU A 294 -8.76 -12.26 -26.39
N LYS A 295 -8.86 -11.67 -27.59
CA LYS A 295 -7.75 -10.92 -28.21
C LYS A 295 -7.22 -9.78 -27.33
N ASN A 296 -8.07 -9.18 -26.47
CA ASN A 296 -7.67 -8.11 -25.55
C ASN A 296 -6.87 -8.59 -24.33
N VAL A 297 -6.63 -9.89 -24.19
CA VAL A 297 -5.80 -10.48 -23.13
C VAL A 297 -4.69 -11.38 -23.65
N ALA A 298 -4.64 -11.64 -24.95
CA ALA A 298 -3.63 -12.53 -25.54
C ALA A 298 -2.20 -11.97 -25.44
N HIS A 299 -2.04 -10.65 -25.21
CA HIS A 299 -0.74 -10.01 -25.01
C HIS A 299 -0.14 -10.24 -23.62
N PHE A 300 -0.92 -10.68 -22.63
CA PHE A 300 -0.41 -10.97 -21.30
C PHE A 300 0.38 -12.29 -21.30
N ASN A 301 1.57 -12.27 -20.68
CA ASN A 301 2.38 -13.46 -20.43
C ASN A 301 1.63 -14.47 -19.54
N LYS A 302 0.89 -13.94 -18.55
CA LYS A 302 0.07 -14.72 -17.63
C LYS A 302 -1.29 -14.07 -17.44
N PHE A 303 -2.37 -14.84 -17.56
CA PHE A 303 -3.68 -14.30 -17.21
C PHE A 303 -4.68 -15.31 -16.63
N GLU A 304 -5.48 -14.87 -15.66
CA GLU A 304 -6.58 -15.64 -15.09
C GLU A 304 -7.86 -14.81 -15.15
N VAL A 305 -8.85 -15.30 -15.90
CA VAL A 305 -10.12 -14.57 -16.13
C VAL A 305 -11.29 -15.54 -16.20
N SER A 306 -12.49 -15.07 -15.89
CA SER A 306 -13.70 -15.86 -16.06
C SER A 306 -14.73 -15.19 -16.96
N PHE A 307 -15.41 -15.98 -17.78
CA PHE A 307 -16.48 -15.53 -18.67
C PHE A 307 -17.81 -16.19 -18.31
N ALA A 308 -18.93 -15.57 -18.67
CA ALA A 308 -20.24 -16.22 -18.50
C ALA A 308 -20.43 -17.38 -19.49
N LYS A 309 -19.85 -17.26 -20.69
CA LYS A 309 -19.77 -18.31 -21.70
C LYS A 309 -18.56 -18.02 -22.56
N ILE A 310 -17.83 -19.06 -22.94
CA ILE A 310 -16.75 -18.98 -23.91
C ILE A 310 -17.22 -19.67 -25.19
N SER A 311 -17.01 -19.02 -26.34
CA SER A 311 -17.31 -19.63 -27.63
C SER A 311 -16.12 -20.46 -28.12
N LEU A 312 -16.38 -21.56 -28.83
CA LEU A 312 -15.31 -22.39 -29.40
C LEU A 312 -14.45 -21.60 -30.37
N LYS A 313 -15.07 -20.78 -31.23
CA LYS A 313 -14.38 -19.88 -32.16
C LYS A 313 -13.37 -18.98 -31.43
N SER A 314 -13.78 -18.34 -30.33
CA SER A 314 -12.89 -17.47 -29.54
C SER A 314 -11.74 -18.24 -28.89
N LEU A 315 -11.94 -19.50 -28.51
CA LEU A 315 -10.88 -20.33 -27.94
C LEU A 315 -9.87 -20.77 -29.00
N VAL A 316 -10.33 -21.15 -30.20
CA VAL A 316 -9.44 -21.48 -31.33
C VAL A 316 -8.59 -20.26 -31.67
N GLU A 317 -9.21 -19.09 -31.84
CA GLU A 317 -8.51 -17.84 -32.12
C GLU A 317 -7.50 -17.48 -31.02
N LEU A 318 -7.85 -17.71 -29.75
CA LEU A 318 -6.91 -17.51 -28.65
C LEU A 318 -5.73 -18.49 -28.76
N LYS A 319 -5.96 -19.80 -28.87
CA LYS A 319 -4.90 -20.81 -29.02
C LYS A 319 -3.95 -20.43 -30.15
N ASP A 320 -4.49 -20.12 -31.32
CA ASP A 320 -3.72 -19.75 -32.51
C ASP A 320 -2.94 -18.46 -32.29
N THR A 321 -3.42 -17.54 -31.45
CA THR A 321 -2.63 -16.37 -31.05
C THR A 321 -1.50 -16.76 -30.07
N LEU A 322 -1.80 -17.57 -29.05
CA LEU A 322 -0.85 -17.94 -27.98
C LEU A 322 0.37 -18.72 -28.48
N ILE A 323 0.20 -19.59 -29.48
CA ILE A 323 1.32 -20.34 -30.08
C ILE A 323 2.33 -19.44 -30.83
N HIS A 324 1.94 -18.21 -31.18
CA HIS A 324 2.83 -17.23 -31.81
C HIS A 324 3.35 -16.18 -30.81
N CYS A 325 2.95 -16.26 -29.53
CA CYS A 325 3.41 -15.34 -28.49
C CYS A 325 4.60 -15.94 -27.73
N PRO A 326 5.86 -15.48 -27.95
CA PRO A 326 7.03 -16.06 -27.32
C PRO A 326 7.04 -15.86 -25.79
N GLU A 327 6.53 -14.72 -25.33
CA GLU A 327 6.47 -14.32 -23.91
C GLU A 327 5.34 -15.00 -23.12
N PHE A 328 4.45 -15.73 -23.79
CA PHE A 328 3.37 -16.46 -23.13
C PHE A 328 3.93 -17.55 -22.21
N ASP A 329 3.40 -17.63 -20.99
CA ASP A 329 3.72 -18.69 -20.01
C ASP A 329 2.47 -19.54 -19.76
N ARG A 330 1.39 -18.95 -19.22
CA ARG A 330 0.16 -19.70 -18.89
C ARG A 330 -1.06 -18.83 -18.76
N CYS A 331 -2.24 -19.38 -19.06
CA CYS A 331 -3.50 -18.73 -18.73
C CYS A 331 -4.57 -19.68 -18.25
N THR A 332 -5.43 -19.19 -17.35
CA THR A 332 -6.63 -19.89 -16.90
C THR A 332 -7.87 -19.14 -17.38
N LEU A 333 -8.75 -19.86 -18.05
CA LEU A 333 -10.08 -19.41 -18.44
C LEU A 333 -11.13 -20.18 -17.65
N GLU A 334 -11.97 -19.49 -16.91
CA GLU A 334 -13.12 -20.10 -16.23
C GLU A 334 -14.44 -19.71 -16.89
N THR A 335 -15.44 -20.59 -16.76
CA THR A 335 -16.78 -20.33 -17.29
C THR A 335 -17.87 -20.87 -16.36
N SER A 336 -19.03 -20.22 -16.34
CA SER A 336 -20.18 -20.72 -15.56
C SER A 336 -20.87 -21.93 -16.22
N LYS A 337 -20.79 -22.02 -17.56
CA LYS A 337 -21.36 -23.13 -18.34
C LYS A 337 -20.33 -24.21 -18.64
N PRO A 338 -20.73 -25.50 -18.63
CA PRO A 338 -19.85 -26.59 -19.00
C PRO A 338 -19.27 -26.41 -20.41
N ILE A 339 -18.01 -26.78 -20.57
CA ILE A 339 -17.31 -26.80 -21.84
C ILE A 339 -17.47 -28.19 -22.44
N ASN A 340 -17.91 -28.26 -23.70
CA ASN A 340 -18.01 -29.53 -24.39
C ASN A 340 -16.65 -29.88 -25.00
N VAL A 341 -15.89 -30.72 -24.28
CA VAL A 341 -14.53 -31.14 -24.63
C VAL A 341 -14.48 -31.79 -26.02
N LYS A 342 -15.47 -32.64 -26.36
CA LYS A 342 -15.51 -33.33 -27.66
C LYS A 342 -15.59 -32.40 -28.87
N LEU A 343 -16.12 -31.18 -28.69
CA LEU A 343 -16.19 -30.18 -29.76
C LEU A 343 -14.90 -29.37 -29.91
N ILE A 344 -14.01 -29.40 -28.92
CA ILE A 344 -12.70 -28.76 -28.97
C ILE A 344 -11.79 -29.57 -29.90
N ASP A 345 -11.72 -30.90 -29.71
CA ASP A 345 -10.84 -31.81 -30.45
C ASP A 345 -11.02 -31.73 -31.97
N SER A 346 -12.26 -31.59 -32.43
CA SER A 346 -12.57 -31.53 -33.87
C SER A 346 -12.19 -30.19 -34.54
N ASN A 347 -11.90 -29.14 -33.79
CA ASN A 347 -11.70 -27.78 -34.32
C ASN A 347 -10.32 -27.18 -34.04
N PHE A 348 -9.49 -27.83 -33.21
CA PHE A 348 -8.24 -27.24 -32.71
C PHE A 348 -6.98 -27.60 -33.52
N GLY A 349 -7.15 -28.37 -34.60
CA GLY A 349 -6.08 -28.80 -35.49
C GLY A 349 -5.45 -30.13 -35.07
N GLN A 350 -4.26 -30.43 -35.58
CA GLN A 350 -3.56 -31.68 -35.31
C GLN A 350 -2.90 -31.66 -33.93
N GLU A 351 -3.38 -32.50 -33.02
CA GLU A 351 -2.79 -32.73 -31.70
C GLU A 351 -1.53 -33.61 -31.80
N ILE A 352 -0.57 -33.40 -30.90
CA ILE A 352 0.55 -34.33 -30.69
C ILE A 352 0.01 -35.57 -29.95
N PRO A 353 0.13 -36.79 -30.52
CA PRO A 353 -0.34 -38.00 -29.87
C PRO A 353 0.33 -38.24 -28.51
N GLN A 354 -0.44 -38.75 -27.55
CA GLN A 354 0.01 -39.15 -26.22
C GLN A 354 -0.03 -40.67 -26.07
N ASP A 355 0.90 -41.23 -25.31
CA ASP A 355 0.93 -42.64 -24.95
C ASP A 355 1.23 -42.80 -23.43
N PRO A 356 0.25 -43.18 -22.60
CA PRO A 356 -1.16 -43.43 -22.94
C PRO A 356 -1.96 -42.12 -23.19
N PRO A 357 -3.08 -42.18 -23.93
CA PRO A 357 -3.94 -41.00 -24.15
C PRO A 357 -4.57 -40.50 -22.84
N THR A 358 -4.52 -39.19 -22.60
CA THR A 358 -5.21 -38.56 -21.46
C THR A 358 -6.30 -37.61 -21.96
N GLU A 359 -7.58 -37.96 -21.75
CA GLU A 359 -8.73 -37.19 -22.30
C GLU A 359 -8.80 -35.71 -21.87
N MET A 360 -8.16 -35.33 -20.76
CA MET A 360 -8.21 -33.96 -20.25
C MET A 360 -7.10 -33.06 -20.78
N TYR A 361 -6.02 -33.62 -21.31
CA TYR A 361 -4.85 -32.87 -21.75
C TYR A 361 -4.72 -32.97 -23.25
N HIS A 362 -4.38 -31.86 -23.89
CA HIS A 362 -4.12 -31.78 -25.31
C HIS A 362 -2.83 -31.01 -25.56
N TYR A 363 -2.03 -31.45 -26.52
CA TYR A 363 -0.73 -30.83 -26.80
C TYR A 363 -0.64 -30.36 -28.26
N TYR A 364 -0.20 -29.12 -28.45
CA TYR A 364 -0.02 -28.51 -29.76
C TYR A 364 1.42 -28.05 -29.94
N ALA A 365 2.00 -28.28 -31.13
CA ALA A 365 3.35 -27.85 -31.44
C ALA A 365 3.44 -26.32 -31.59
N TYR A 366 4.56 -25.75 -31.14
CA TYR A 366 4.93 -24.39 -31.54
C TYR A 366 5.50 -24.41 -32.96
N PRO A 367 5.17 -23.44 -33.83
CA PRO A 367 5.67 -23.41 -35.21
C PRO A 367 7.20 -23.44 -35.32
N ASP A 368 7.88 -22.74 -34.40
CA ASP A 368 9.34 -22.51 -34.46
C ASP A 368 10.12 -23.36 -33.44
N SER A 369 9.51 -24.38 -32.83
CA SER A 369 10.19 -25.21 -31.83
C SER A 369 9.69 -26.65 -31.81
N GLU A 370 10.64 -27.58 -31.93
CA GLU A 370 10.37 -29.01 -31.73
C GLU A 370 10.34 -29.41 -30.25
N GLU A 371 10.87 -28.59 -29.35
CA GLU A 371 10.93 -28.90 -27.91
C GLU A 371 9.76 -28.31 -27.12
N ILE A 372 9.19 -27.19 -27.59
CA ILE A 372 8.14 -26.46 -26.88
C ILE A 372 6.76 -26.86 -27.41
N VAL A 373 5.83 -27.06 -26.49
CA VAL A 373 4.43 -27.36 -26.80
C VAL A 373 3.50 -26.47 -25.97
N LEU A 374 2.32 -26.21 -26.53
CA LEU A 374 1.20 -25.64 -25.80
C LEU A 374 0.37 -26.78 -25.23
N GLU A 375 0.41 -26.94 -23.91
CA GLU A 375 -0.47 -27.83 -23.16
C GLU A 375 -1.81 -27.11 -22.93
N MET A 376 -2.90 -27.77 -23.27
CA MET A 376 -4.26 -27.35 -22.97
C MET A 376 -4.92 -28.40 -22.08
N CYS A 377 -5.23 -28.04 -20.84
CA CYS A 377 -6.00 -28.89 -19.94
C CYS A 377 -7.45 -28.39 -19.88
N VAL A 378 -8.39 -29.26 -20.21
CA VAL A 378 -9.83 -28.96 -20.22
C VAL A 378 -10.54 -29.75 -19.14
N VAL A 379 -11.19 -29.04 -18.23
CA VAL A 379 -12.12 -29.61 -17.23
C VAL A 379 -13.46 -28.88 -17.35
N PRO A 380 -14.57 -29.42 -16.80
CA PRO A 380 -15.92 -28.96 -17.16
C PRO A 380 -16.15 -27.45 -17.13
N LYS A 381 -15.53 -26.70 -16.23
CA LYS A 381 -15.73 -25.24 -16.11
C LYS A 381 -14.44 -24.41 -16.23
N ARG A 382 -13.33 -25.03 -16.64
CA ARG A 382 -12.02 -24.38 -16.67
C ARG A 382 -11.16 -24.93 -17.80
N ILE A 383 -10.49 -24.03 -18.50
CA ILE A 383 -9.42 -24.36 -19.45
C ILE A 383 -8.14 -23.73 -18.93
N LEU A 384 -7.07 -24.51 -18.91
CA LEU A 384 -5.72 -24.04 -18.66
C LEU A 384 -4.92 -24.19 -19.95
N PHE A 385 -4.30 -23.11 -20.40
CA PHE A 385 -3.22 -23.18 -21.40
C PHE A 385 -1.90 -22.94 -20.69
N LYS A 386 -0.88 -23.72 -21.06
CA LYS A 386 0.46 -23.60 -20.51
C LYS A 386 1.51 -23.90 -21.57
N LYS A 387 2.49 -23.02 -21.70
CA LYS A 387 3.70 -23.29 -22.47
C LYS A 387 4.59 -24.26 -21.67
N THR A 388 4.91 -25.40 -22.26
CA THR A 388 5.70 -26.45 -21.61
C THR A 388 6.66 -27.11 -22.60
N THR A 389 7.42 -28.11 -22.16
CA THR A 389 8.34 -28.86 -23.01
C THR A 389 7.79 -30.24 -23.34
N ARG A 390 8.15 -30.80 -24.51
CA ARG A 390 7.76 -32.16 -24.92
C ARG A 390 8.15 -33.23 -23.89
N LYS A 391 9.30 -33.06 -23.21
CA LYS A 391 9.76 -33.97 -22.15
C LYS A 391 8.80 -34.04 -20.96
N SER A 392 7.95 -33.04 -20.77
CA SER A 392 6.99 -32.98 -19.68
C SER A 392 5.63 -33.63 -20.00
N MET A 393 5.45 -34.18 -21.20
CA MET A 393 4.18 -34.80 -21.63
C MET A 393 3.88 -36.15 -20.97
N THR A 394 4.88 -36.82 -20.37
CA THR A 394 4.78 -38.19 -19.82
C THR A 394 4.31 -38.27 -18.37
N ARG A 395 3.27 -37.52 -17.99
CA ARG A 395 2.77 -37.52 -16.61
C ARG A 395 1.95 -38.74 -16.23
#